data_AF-A0A5R2NA08-F1
#
_entry.id   AF-A0A5R2NA08-F1
#
_cell.length_a   1.000
_cell.length_b   1.000
_cell.length_c   1.000
_cell.angle_alpha   90.00
_cell.angle_beta   90.00
_cell.angle_gamma   90.00
#
_symmetry.space_group_name_H-M   'P 1'
#
loop_
_entity.id
_entity.type
_entity.pdbx_description
1 polymer ?
#
loop_
_entity_poly.entity_id
_entity_poly.type
_entity_poly.pdbx_seq_one_letter_code
_entity_poly.pdbx_strand_id
1 'polypeptide(L)' 'IADKMPKDYYVGDKEGYVKALDAGKAMFTADGVMPEGGPETVLTVLSAFKKDLQGKQIDLSKTYTTEFVKNAK' A
#
# COMPACT_ATOMS: atom_id res chain seq x y z
N ILE A 1 17.77 6.12 3.59
CA ILE A 1 16.91 6.11 2.38
C ILE A 1 16.76 7.49 1.78
N ALA A 2 16.57 8.55 2.59
CA ALA A 2 16.47 9.91 2.08
C ALA A 2 17.62 10.28 1.12
N ASP A 3 18.89 10.00 1.47
CA ASP A 3 20.04 10.32 0.60
C ASP A 3 20.14 9.52 -0.71
N LYS A 4 19.31 8.47 -0.88
CA LYS A 4 19.22 7.70 -2.13
C LYS A 4 18.15 8.23 -3.09
N MET A 5 17.34 9.20 -2.66
CA MET A 5 16.26 9.78 -3.45
C MET A 5 16.75 10.97 -4.29
N PRO A 6 16.20 11.21 -5.49
CA PRO A 6 16.55 12.38 -6.29
C PRO A 6 16.27 13.67 -5.52
N LYS A 7 17.16 14.68 -5.64
CA LYS A 7 17.04 15.95 -4.92
C LYS A 7 15.73 16.69 -5.18
N ASP A 8 15.13 16.48 -6.34
CA ASP A 8 13.84 17.07 -6.73
C ASP A 8 12.68 16.62 -5.83
N TYR A 9 12.77 15.43 -5.21
CA TYR A 9 11.75 14.92 -4.29
C TYR A 9 11.73 15.65 -2.96
N TYR A 10 12.80 16.37 -2.61
CA TYR A 10 12.86 17.13 -1.37
C TYR A 10 12.10 18.46 -1.46
N VAL A 11 11.74 18.91 -2.67
CA VAL A 11 10.99 20.16 -2.92
C VAL A 11 11.60 21.36 -2.15
N GLY A 12 12.94 21.40 -2.04
CA GLY A 12 13.68 22.46 -1.34
C GLY A 12 13.81 22.29 0.19
N ASP A 13 13.13 21.35 0.83
CA ASP A 13 13.24 21.07 2.28
C ASP A 13 13.60 19.60 2.55
N LYS A 14 14.90 19.35 2.71
CA LYS A 14 15.41 18.01 3.00
C LYS A 14 15.04 17.53 4.42
N GLU A 15 14.96 18.44 5.39
CA GLU A 15 14.65 18.06 6.78
C GLU A 15 13.18 17.67 6.93
N GLY A 16 12.28 18.44 6.31
CA GLY A 16 10.86 18.10 6.19
C GLY A 16 10.64 16.78 5.46
N TYR A 17 11.37 16.57 4.36
CA TYR A 17 11.32 15.30 3.63
C TYR A 17 11.76 14.10 4.49
N VAL A 18 12.84 14.23 5.26
CA VAL A 18 13.32 13.17 6.16
C VAL A 18 12.28 12.86 7.25
N LYS A 19 11.65 13.87 7.85
CA LYS A 19 10.59 13.67 8.85
C LYS A 19 9.36 12.98 8.25
N ALA A 20 8.91 13.42 7.07
CA ALA A 20 7.79 12.80 6.37
C ALA A 20 8.09 11.35 5.99
N LEU A 21 9.32 11.07 5.55
CA LEU A 21 9.78 9.71 5.25
C LEU A 21 9.83 8.84 6.50
N ASP A 22 10.28 9.38 7.63
CA ASP A 22 10.32 8.66 8.90
C ASP A 22 8.92 8.32 9.43
N ALA A 23 7.97 9.25 9.28
CA ALA A 23 6.57 9.02 9.62
C ALA A 23 5.88 8.05 8.64
N GLY A 24 6.23 8.09 7.35
CA GLY A 24 5.57 7.32 6.30
C GLY A 24 6.11 5.91 6.10
N LYS A 25 7.35 5.61 6.52
CA LYS A 25 7.98 4.30 6.32
C LYS A 25 7.17 3.13 6.89
N ALA A 26 6.40 3.37 7.97
CA ALA A 26 5.59 2.35 8.62
C ALA A 26 4.36 1.90 7.79
N MET A 27 3.98 2.67 6.76
CA MET A 27 2.88 2.31 5.86
C MET A 27 3.30 1.26 4.82
N PHE A 28 4.60 1.09 4.56
CA PHE A 28 5.10 0.12 3.60
C PHE A 28 5.35 -1.21 4.30
N THR A 29 4.92 -2.31 3.69
CA THR A 29 5.25 -3.66 4.18
C THR A 29 6.71 -3.96 3.87
N ALA A 30 7.41 -4.57 4.83
CA ALA A 30 8.85 -4.82 4.71
C ALA A 30 9.18 -5.84 3.60
N ASP A 31 8.24 -6.72 3.30
CA ASP A 31 8.35 -7.82 2.35
C ASP A 31 7.50 -7.62 1.08
N GLY A 32 6.75 -6.52 0.99
CA GLY A 32 5.82 -6.26 -0.11
C GLY A 32 4.59 -7.18 -0.11
N VAL A 33 4.41 -8.02 0.93
CA VAL A 33 3.29 -8.94 1.02
C VAL A 33 2.07 -8.17 1.53
N MET A 34 0.93 -8.42 0.90
CA MET A 34 -0.34 -7.87 1.37
C MET A 34 -0.70 -8.54 2.72
N PRO A 35 -0.96 -7.78 3.79
CA PRO A 35 -1.27 -8.34 5.09
C PRO A 35 -2.60 -9.09 5.08
N GLU A 36 -2.68 -10.14 5.91
CA GLU A 36 -3.89 -10.92 6.13
C GLU A 36 -5.01 -10.01 6.67
N GLY A 37 -6.19 -10.02 6.05
CA GLY A 37 -7.30 -9.11 6.40
C GLY A 37 -7.27 -7.75 5.69
N GLY A 38 -6.16 -7.39 5.04
CA GLY A 38 -6.05 -6.16 4.23
C GLY A 38 -7.08 -6.09 3.10
N PRO A 39 -7.13 -7.08 2.18
CA PRO A 39 -8.07 -7.06 1.06
C PRO A 39 -9.54 -7.13 1.50
N GLU A 40 -9.85 -7.82 2.60
CA GLU A 40 -11.18 -7.86 3.20
C GLU A 40 -11.60 -6.49 3.73
N THR A 41 -10.68 -5.77 4.38
CA THR A 41 -10.91 -4.41 4.88
C THR A 41 -11.15 -3.45 3.72
N VAL A 42 -10.32 -3.53 2.67
CA VAL A 42 -10.47 -2.70 1.46
C VAL A 42 -11.80 -2.98 0.76
N LEU A 43 -12.21 -4.25 0.67
CA LEU A 43 -13.50 -4.62 0.11
C LEU A 43 -14.65 -4.07 0.94
N THR A 44 -14.60 -4.19 2.27
CA THR A 44 -15.64 -3.67 3.17
C THR A 44 -15.80 -2.16 2.99
N VAL A 45 -14.69 -1.44 2.96
CA VAL A 45 -14.66 0.02 2.76
C VAL A 45 -15.22 0.35 1.38
N LEU A 46 -14.75 -0.30 0.31
CA LEU A 46 -15.23 -0.10 -1.06
C LEU A 46 -16.73 -0.41 -1.21
N SER A 47 -17.23 -1.48 -0.60
CA SER A 47 -18.64 -1.85 -0.63
C SER A 47 -19.53 -0.85 0.11
N ALA A 48 -19.00 -0.13 1.10
CA ALA A 48 -19.74 0.89 1.82
C ALA A 48 -20.08 2.11 0.94
N PHE A 49 -19.22 2.49 -0.01
CA PHE A 49 -19.41 3.70 -0.82
C PHE A 49 -19.63 3.47 -2.32
N LYS A 50 -19.15 2.36 -2.91
CA LYS A 50 -19.37 2.07 -4.34
C LYS A 50 -20.67 1.29 -4.52
N LYS A 51 -21.68 1.97 -5.08
CA LYS A 51 -22.97 1.37 -5.47
C LYS A 51 -22.79 0.15 -6.38
N ASP A 52 -21.79 0.15 -7.26
CA ASP A 52 -21.52 -0.96 -8.18
C ASP A 52 -21.06 -2.25 -7.48
N LEU A 53 -20.61 -2.16 -6.22
CA LEU A 53 -20.12 -3.28 -5.42
C LEU A 53 -21.12 -3.69 -4.33
N GLN A 54 -22.18 -2.91 -4.11
CA GLN A 54 -23.21 -3.22 -3.13
C GLN A 54 -23.99 -4.48 -3.54
N GLY A 55 -24.04 -5.46 -2.64
CA GLY A 55 -24.75 -6.73 -2.86
C GLY A 55 -24.04 -7.73 -3.78
N LYS A 56 -22.83 -7.43 -4.26
CA LYS A 56 -22.03 -8.38 -5.05
C LYS A 56 -21.12 -9.21 -4.16
N GLN A 57 -21.11 -10.52 -4.38
CA GLN A 57 -20.11 -11.40 -3.79
C GLN A 57 -18.81 -11.28 -4.58
N ILE A 58 -17.79 -10.66 -3.99
CA ILE A 58 -16.47 -10.48 -4.61
C ILE A 58 -15.52 -11.54 -4.08
N ASP A 59 -14.97 -12.32 -5.01
CA ASP A 59 -13.93 -13.30 -4.72
C ASP A 59 -12.56 -12.63 -4.72
N LEU A 60 -12.07 -12.31 -3.52
CA LEU A 60 -10.79 -11.64 -3.31
C LEU A 60 -9.59 -12.45 -3.83
N SER A 61 -9.70 -13.79 -3.88
CA SER A 61 -8.61 -14.64 -4.38
C SER A 61 -8.29 -14.41 -5.86
N LYS A 62 -9.23 -13.82 -6.61
CA LYS A 62 -9.08 -13.46 -8.02
C LYS A 62 -8.65 -12.02 -8.24
N THR A 63 -8.65 -11.19 -7.21
CA THR A 63 -8.34 -9.75 -7.34
C THR A 63 -6.91 -9.41 -6.97
N TYR A 64 -6.22 -10.28 -6.23
CA TYR A 64 -4.81 -10.09 -5.89
C TYR A 64 -4.12 -11.46 -5.72
N THR A 65 -2.78 -11.46 -5.88
CA THR A 65 -1.95 -12.63 -5.58
C THR A 65 -0.65 -12.18 -4.93
N THR A 66 -0.14 -13.00 -4.00
CA THR A 66 1.17 -12.81 -3.37
C THR A 66 2.24 -13.70 -4.00
N GLU A 67 1.90 -14.45 -5.05
CA GLU A 67 2.80 -15.40 -5.71
C GLU A 67 4.09 -14.74 -6.22
N PHE A 68 3.97 -13.60 -6.90
CA PHE A 68 5.14 -12.88 -7.43
C PHE A 68 6.07 -12.40 -6.33
N VAL A 69 5.51 -11.87 -5.24
CA VAL A 69 6.29 -11.38 -4.09
C VAL A 69 6.99 -12.53 -3.37
N LYS A 70 6.32 -13.68 -3.23
CA LYS A 70 6.91 -14.91 -2.66
C LYS A 70 8.06 -15.47 -3.51
N ASN A 71 7.98 -15.29 -4.83
CA ASN A 71 8.98 -15.76 -5.78
C ASN A 71 10.10 -14.75 -6.08
N ALA A 72 10.06 -13.55 -5.51
CA ALA A 72 11.02 -12.48 -5.76
C ALA A 72 12.36 -12.62 -5.00
N LYS A 73 12.69 -13.82 -4.50
CA LYS A 73 13.94 -14.11 -3.78
C LYS A 73 15.16 -14.14 -4.69
#